data_AF-A0A0L9VJJ8-F1
#
_entry.id   AF-A0A0L9VJJ8-F1
#
_cell.length_a   1.000
_cell.length_b   1.000
_cell.length_c   1.000
_cell.angle_alpha   90.00
_cell.angle_beta   90.00
_cell.angle_gamma   90.00
#
_symmetry.space_group_name_H-M   'P 1'
#
loop_
_entity.id
_entity.type
_entity.pdbx_description
1 polymer ?
#
loop_
_entity_poly.entity_id
_entity_poly.type
_entity_poly.pdbx_seq_one_letter_code
_entity_poly.pdbx_strand_id
1 'polypeptide(L)'
;MLTPTAMSPACSPPSTSSPTEKNLFFDGAVSELSKRRAVLRLHFYGDDERCVVSPKARAVLVDSVSRVDEDEKDLDPQVMHECVAEPGKLGSVESRVLRKVKEDFGTEKGLQDWEGLGEDKKEKQSFKLNERQRRGTGVYNN
;
A
#
# COMPACT_ATOMS: atom_id res chain seq x y z
N MET A 1 -8.61 -25.47 18.41
CA MET A 1 -8.11 -24.10 18.60
C MET A 1 -6.69 -24.06 18.09
N LEU A 2 -6.43 -23.36 16.98
CA LEU A 2 -5.10 -23.30 16.35
C LEU A 2 -4.32 -22.15 16.98
N THR A 3 -3.23 -22.45 17.69
CA THR A 3 -2.31 -21.43 18.19
C THR A 3 -1.50 -20.86 17.03
N PRO A 4 -1.31 -19.54 16.92
CA PRO A 4 -0.41 -18.98 15.92
C PRO A 4 1.03 -19.42 16.24
N THR A 5 1.66 -20.16 15.34
CA THR A 5 3.07 -20.53 15.41
C THR A 5 3.90 -19.25 15.39
N ALA A 6 4.53 -18.93 16.53
CA ALA A 6 5.40 -17.77 16.67
C ALA A 6 6.57 -17.82 15.68
N MET A 7 6.87 -16.67 15.07
CA MET A 7 8.08 -16.45 14.26
C MET A 7 9.35 -16.81 15.06
N SER A 8 10.37 -17.32 14.36
CA SER A 8 11.64 -17.78 14.96
C SER A 8 12.36 -16.69 15.78
N PRO A 9 13.09 -17.05 16.86
CA PRO A 9 13.76 -16.11 17.77
C PRO A 9 14.91 -15.29 17.16
N ALA A 10 15.34 -15.60 15.94
CA ALA A 10 16.31 -14.79 15.17
C ALA A 10 15.78 -13.39 14.79
N CYS A 11 14.49 -13.14 15.00
CA CYS A 11 13.79 -11.88 14.76
C CYS A 11 13.29 -11.29 16.09
N SER A 12 14.15 -11.22 17.11
CA SER A 12 13.79 -10.52 18.34
C SER A 12 13.64 -9.03 18.04
N PRO A 13 12.48 -8.39 18.34
CA PRO A 13 12.25 -7.00 17.98
C PRO A 13 13.19 -6.11 18.80
N PRO A 14 14.02 -5.24 18.18
CA PRO A 14 14.60 -4.14 18.94
C PRO A 14 13.46 -3.26 19.46
N SER A 15 13.58 -2.81 20.71
CA SER A 15 12.64 -1.92 21.40
C SER A 15 12.70 -0.50 20.81
N THR A 16 12.38 -0.38 19.53
CA THR A 16 12.21 0.86 18.79
C THR A 16 10.74 0.96 18.45
N SER A 17 10.10 2.06 18.87
CA SER A 17 8.72 2.38 18.53
C SER A 17 8.49 2.13 17.04
N SER A 18 7.70 1.12 16.74
CA SER A 18 7.22 0.83 15.40
C SER A 18 6.37 2.01 14.96
N PRO A 19 6.69 2.68 13.84
CA PRO A 19 5.81 3.72 13.33
C PRO A 19 4.46 3.09 12.95
N THR A 20 3.37 3.66 13.46
CA THR A 20 2.02 3.25 13.09
C THR A 20 1.78 3.59 11.62
N GLU A 21 1.37 2.60 10.83
CA GLU A 21 0.99 2.80 9.43
C GLU A 21 -0.52 2.58 9.26
N LYS A 22 -1.18 3.43 8.48
CA LYS A 22 -2.60 3.27 8.12
C LYS A 22 -2.70 3.12 6.62
N ASN A 23 -3.32 2.03 6.16
CA ASN A 23 -3.63 1.81 4.75
C ASN A 23 -5.12 2.05 4.53
N LEU A 24 -5.46 2.97 3.64
CA LEU A 24 -6.82 3.19 3.18
C LEU A 24 -6.92 2.72 1.74
N PHE A 25 -7.99 2.01 1.42
CA PHE A 25 -8.22 1.51 0.07
C PHE A 25 -9.45 2.19 -0.53
N PHE A 26 -9.36 2.54 -1.81
CA PHE A 26 -10.42 3.15 -2.58
C PHE A 26 -10.72 2.35 -3.83
N ASP A 27 -11.99 2.32 -4.20
CA ASP A 27 -12.50 1.77 -5.46
C ASP A 27 -13.67 2.64 -5.95
N GLY A 28 -14.07 2.47 -7.21
CA GLY A 28 -15.31 3.07 -7.69
C GLY A 28 -16.54 2.36 -7.12
N ALA A 29 -17.68 3.05 -7.08
CA ALA A 29 -18.94 2.56 -6.52
C ALA A 29 -19.46 1.27 -7.19
N VAL A 30 -19.03 0.97 -8.42
CA VAL A 30 -19.35 -0.30 -9.08
C VAL A 30 -18.12 -1.20 -9.24
N SER A 31 -17.10 -1.00 -8.39
CA SER A 31 -15.85 -1.74 -8.33
C SER A 31 -15.05 -1.73 -9.63
N GLU A 32 -14.98 -0.57 -10.29
CA GLU A 32 -14.30 -0.37 -11.57
C GLU A 32 -12.81 -0.72 -11.51
N LEU A 33 -12.12 -0.35 -10.42
CA LEU A 33 -10.70 -0.68 -10.25
C LEU A 33 -10.57 -2.19 -10.06
N SER A 34 -11.33 -2.78 -9.14
CA SER A 34 -11.25 -4.21 -8.87
C SER A 34 -11.53 -5.05 -10.11
N LYS A 35 -12.52 -4.66 -10.93
CA LYS A 35 -12.82 -5.31 -12.23
C LYS A 35 -11.63 -5.28 -13.20
N ARG A 36 -10.82 -4.22 -13.14
CA ARG A 36 -9.62 -4.05 -13.98
C ARG A 36 -8.34 -4.52 -13.29
N ARG A 37 -8.46 -5.25 -12.17
CA ARG A 37 -7.33 -5.70 -11.32
C ARG A 37 -6.46 -4.52 -10.89
N ALA A 38 -7.11 -3.44 -10.49
CA ALA A 38 -6.50 -2.27 -9.92
C ALA A 38 -7.08 -1.98 -8.53
N VAL A 39 -6.32 -1.28 -7.70
CA VAL A 39 -6.79 -0.72 -6.43
C VAL A 39 -6.00 0.55 -6.14
N LEU A 40 -6.66 1.57 -5.59
CA LEU A 40 -5.96 2.75 -5.11
C LEU A 40 -5.73 2.62 -3.61
N ARG A 41 -4.47 2.71 -3.18
CA ARG A 41 -4.10 2.69 -1.77
C ARG A 41 -3.56 4.05 -1.36
N LEU A 42 -4.04 4.58 -0.25
CA LEU A 42 -3.40 5.66 0.48
C LEU A 42 -2.71 5.07 1.71
N HIS A 43 -1.46 5.46 1.92
CA HIS A 43 -0.64 4.96 3.00
C HIS A 43 -0.18 6.14 3.85
N PHE A 44 -0.63 6.21 5.10
CA PHE A 44 -0.22 7.22 6.06
C PHE A 44 0.85 6.64 6.99
N TYR A 45 1.94 7.38 7.16
CA TYR A 45 3.04 7.07 8.07
C TYR A 45 3.00 8.00 9.29
N GLY A 46 3.37 7.46 10.45
CA GLY A 46 3.70 8.26 11.64
C GLY A 46 2.54 9.13 12.09
N ASP A 47 1.36 8.55 12.31
CA ASP A 47 0.17 9.32 12.72
C ASP A 47 -0.13 10.52 11.82
N ASP A 48 -0.14 10.26 10.50
CA ASP A 48 -0.51 11.21 9.45
C ASP A 48 0.55 12.30 9.14
N GLU A 49 1.80 12.09 9.56
CA GLU A 49 2.95 12.94 9.20
C GLU A 49 3.29 12.91 7.70
N ARG A 50 3.04 11.79 7.02
CA ARG A 50 3.33 11.61 5.60
C ARG A 50 2.30 10.71 4.95
N CYS A 51 1.78 11.12 3.79
CA CYS A 51 0.86 10.33 2.99
C CYS A 51 1.49 9.93 1.66
N VAL A 52 1.36 8.67 1.29
CA VAL A 52 1.78 8.12 0.01
C VAL A 52 0.58 7.53 -0.70
N VAL A 53 0.32 7.99 -1.92
CA VAL A 53 -0.64 7.36 -2.83
C VAL A 53 0.07 6.32 -3.67
N SER A 54 -0.52 5.13 -3.74
CA SER A 54 -0.01 4.01 -4.52
C SER A 54 -1.18 3.36 -5.26
N PRO A 55 -1.44 3.70 -6.54
CA PRO A 55 -2.27 2.85 -7.36
C PRO A 55 -1.51 1.57 -7.66
N LYS A 56 -2.17 0.44 -7.42
CA LYS A 56 -1.67 -0.89 -7.73
C LYS A 56 -2.49 -1.41 -8.88
N ALA A 57 -1.93 -1.50 -10.07
CA ALA A 57 -2.62 -2.01 -11.24
C ALA A 57 -1.96 -3.29 -11.76
N ARG A 58 -2.76 -4.13 -12.43
CA ARG A 58 -2.28 -5.35 -13.11
C ARG A 58 -1.50 -6.27 -12.18
N ALA A 59 -1.94 -6.40 -10.92
CA ALA A 59 -1.29 -7.28 -9.98
C ALA A 59 -1.36 -8.74 -10.46
N VAL A 60 -0.20 -9.40 -10.53
CA VAL A 60 -0.05 -10.82 -10.85
C VAL A 60 0.82 -11.48 -9.79
N LEU A 61 0.30 -12.53 -9.17
CA LEU A 61 1.04 -13.37 -8.23
C LEU A 61 1.38 -14.70 -8.93
N VAL A 62 2.66 -14.95 -9.18
CA VAL A 62 3.15 -16.21 -9.78
C VAL A 62 4.27 -16.74 -8.90
N ASP A 63 4.18 -18.01 -8.49
CA ASP A 63 5.22 -18.69 -7.68
C ASP A 63 5.65 -17.90 -6.44
N SER A 64 4.68 -17.37 -5.69
CA SER A 64 4.91 -16.52 -4.51
C SER A 64 5.61 -15.18 -4.80
N VAL A 65 5.84 -14.82 -6.06
CA VAL A 65 6.39 -13.53 -6.49
C VAL A 65 5.26 -12.63 -6.95
N SER A 66 5.04 -11.54 -6.21
CA SER A 66 4.08 -10.50 -6.60
C SER A 66 4.73 -9.54 -7.60
N ARG A 67 4.10 -9.37 -8.76
CA ARG A 67 4.45 -8.35 -9.76
C ARG A 67 3.25 -7.43 -9.92
N VAL A 68 3.47 -6.13 -9.74
CA VAL A 68 2.40 -5.15 -9.77
C VAL A 68 2.96 -3.84 -10.30
N ASP A 69 2.18 -3.16 -11.13
CA ASP A 69 2.51 -1.83 -11.62
C ASP A 69 2.10 -0.84 -10.52
N GLU A 70 3.09 -0.29 -9.81
CA GLU A 70 2.91 0.68 -8.73
C GLU A 70 3.71 1.95 -9.04
N ASP A 71 3.03 3.10 -9.09
CA ASP A 71 3.66 4.43 -9.18
C ASP A 71 3.36 5.18 -7.89
N GLU A 72 4.24 5.02 -6.89
CA GLU A 72 4.06 5.63 -5.57
C GLU A 72 4.43 7.11 -5.61
N LYS A 73 3.55 7.96 -5.07
CA LYS A 73 3.81 9.40 -4.89
C LYS A 73 3.45 9.89 -3.51
N ASP A 74 4.35 10.69 -2.97
CA ASP A 74 4.09 11.50 -1.79
C ASP A 74 3.06 12.59 -2.10
N LEU A 75 2.04 12.67 -1.26
CA LEU A 75 1.03 13.72 -1.31
C LEU A 75 0.87 14.34 0.07
N ASP A 76 0.32 15.55 0.09
CA ASP A 76 0.04 16.27 1.33
C ASP A 76 -1.01 15.51 2.16
N PRO A 77 -0.72 15.14 3.42
CA PRO A 77 -1.65 14.40 4.27
C PRO A 77 -3.00 15.10 4.46
N GLN A 78 -3.01 16.44 4.53
CA GLN A 78 -4.24 17.21 4.75
C GLN A 78 -5.16 17.08 3.54
N VAL A 79 -4.61 17.23 2.32
CA VAL A 79 -5.35 17.02 1.07
C VAL A 79 -5.91 15.60 1.01
N MET A 80 -5.12 14.61 1.44
CA MET A 80 -5.58 13.22 1.44
C MET A 80 -6.64 12.94 2.51
N HIS A 81 -6.60 13.57 3.68
CA HIS A 81 -7.71 13.50 4.66
C HIS A 81 -9.00 14.09 4.12
N GLU A 82 -8.92 15.23 3.42
CA GLU A 82 -10.08 15.79 2.75
C GLU A 82 -10.65 14.85 1.69
N CYS A 83 -9.78 14.14 0.97
CA CYS A 83 -10.18 13.11 0.02
C CYS A 83 -10.77 11.86 0.68
N VAL A 84 -10.34 11.51 1.89
CA VAL A 84 -10.93 10.40 2.65
C VAL A 84 -12.33 10.77 3.14
N ALA A 85 -12.51 12.02 3.59
CA ALA A 85 -13.80 12.54 4.01
C ALA A 85 -14.76 12.75 2.82
N GLU A 86 -14.23 13.20 1.69
CA GLU A 86 -14.99 13.43 0.46
C GLU A 86 -14.22 12.86 -0.75
N PRO A 87 -14.50 11.59 -1.13
CA PRO A 87 -13.75 10.91 -2.20
C PRO A 87 -13.84 11.60 -3.56
N GLY A 88 -14.87 12.41 -3.80
CA GLY A 88 -14.96 13.23 -5.01
C GLY A 88 -13.82 14.25 -5.15
N LYS A 89 -13.17 14.67 -4.06
CA LYS A 89 -12.02 15.59 -4.09
C LYS A 89 -10.77 14.96 -4.68
N LEU A 90 -10.63 13.62 -4.68
CA LEU A 90 -9.50 12.93 -5.34
C LEU A 90 -9.38 13.32 -6.82
N GLY A 91 -10.51 13.59 -7.47
CA GLY A 91 -10.57 14.00 -8.88
C GLY A 91 -10.01 15.39 -9.17
N SER A 92 -9.86 16.22 -8.13
CA SER A 92 -9.38 17.60 -8.17
C SER A 92 -7.91 17.73 -7.75
N VAL A 93 -7.31 16.69 -7.15
CA VAL A 93 -5.90 16.71 -6.76
C VAL A 93 -5.02 16.60 -8.00
N GLU A 94 -4.19 17.62 -8.24
CA GLU A 94 -3.24 17.64 -9.35
C GLU A 94 -2.04 16.73 -9.08
N SER A 95 -2.21 15.42 -9.29
CA SER A 95 -1.13 14.44 -9.25
C SER A 95 -1.04 13.69 -10.55
N ARG A 96 0.18 13.47 -11.05
CA ARG A 96 0.43 12.65 -12.26
C ARG A 96 -0.17 11.25 -12.11
N VAL A 97 -0.13 10.71 -10.90
CA VAL A 97 -0.59 9.37 -10.56
C VAL A 97 -2.11 9.31 -10.54
N LEU A 98 -2.76 10.25 -9.85
CA LEU A 98 -4.22 10.34 -9.82
C LEU A 98 -4.81 10.68 -11.19
N ARG A 99 -4.12 11.50 -11.99
CA ARG A 99 -4.51 11.78 -13.38
C ARG A 99 -4.51 10.50 -14.22
N LYS A 100 -3.44 9.70 -14.16
CA LYS A 100 -3.41 8.39 -14.84
C LYS A 100 -4.53 7.48 -14.36
N VAL A 101 -4.77 7.42 -13.05
CA VAL A 101 -5.87 6.62 -12.49
C VAL A 101 -7.23 7.08 -13.02
N LYS A 102 -7.44 8.39 -13.12
CA LYS A 102 -8.65 8.99 -13.70
C LYS A 102 -8.78 8.72 -15.19
N GLU A 103 -7.69 8.77 -15.96
CA GLU A 103 -7.69 8.48 -17.40
C GLU A 103 -7.90 6.98 -17.68
N ASP A 104 -7.25 6.10 -16.91
CA ASP A 104 -7.27 4.65 -17.10
C ASP A 104 -8.49 3.98 -16.46
N PHE A 105 -9.08 4.56 -15.41
CA PHE A 105 -10.14 3.93 -14.61
C PHE A 105 -11.30 4.85 -14.23
N GLY A 106 -11.21 6.16 -14.46
CA GLY A 106 -12.29 7.10 -14.15
C GLY A 106 -13.54 6.82 -15.00
N THR A 107 -14.70 7.16 -14.44
CA THR A 107 -15.98 7.12 -15.16
C THR A 107 -16.21 8.42 -15.92
N GLU A 108 -17.32 8.50 -16.66
CA GLU A 108 -17.77 9.72 -17.38
C GLU A 108 -17.92 10.93 -16.43
N LYS A 109 -18.12 10.69 -15.12
CA LYS A 109 -18.19 11.69 -14.05
C LYS A 109 -16.88 11.89 -13.29
N GLY A 110 -15.81 11.18 -13.66
CA GLY A 110 -14.49 11.25 -13.04
C GLY A 110 -14.33 10.33 -11.83
N LEU A 111 -13.79 10.86 -10.72
CA LEU A 111 -13.59 10.13 -9.45
C LEU A 111 -14.69 10.44 -8.42
N GLN A 112 -15.82 11.03 -8.85
CA GLN A 112 -16.89 11.48 -7.96
C GLN A 112 -17.66 10.33 -7.32
N ASP A 113 -17.75 9.19 -8.00
CA ASP A 113 -18.46 7.99 -7.53
C ASP A 113 -17.50 7.01 -6.83
N TRP A 114 -16.40 7.49 -6.24
CA TRP A 114 -15.44 6.63 -5.55
C TRP A 114 -15.81 6.46 -4.09
N GLU A 115 -15.58 5.26 -3.55
CA GLU A 115 -15.90 4.90 -2.18
C GLU A 115 -14.67 4.34 -1.48
N GLY A 116 -14.52 4.68 -0.19
CA GLY A 116 -13.51 4.09 0.68
C GLY A 116 -13.93 2.66 1.05
N LEU A 117 -13.10 1.68 0.72
CA LEU A 117 -13.33 0.27 1.04
C LEU A 117 -12.99 -0.10 2.49
N GLY A 118 -12.43 0.84 3.25
CA GLY A 118 -12.11 0.69 4.66
C GLY A 118 -10.64 0.97 5.00
N GLU A 119 -10.35 0.89 6.29
CA GLU A 119 -9.04 1.19 6.87
C GLU A 119 -8.41 -0.07 7.45
N ASP A 120 -7.13 -0.27 7.15
CA ASP A 120 -6.33 -1.35 7.74
C ASP A 120 -5.09 -0.76 8.43
N LYS A 121 -5.08 -0.83 9.76
CA LYS A 121 -3.94 -0.41 10.59
C LYS A 121 -2.89 -1.50 10.59
N LYS A 122 -1.68 -1.16 10.14
CA LYS A 122 -0.54 -2.07 10.13
C LYS A 122 0.57 -1.57 11.02
N GLU A 123 1.10 -2.48 11.80
CA GLU A 123 2.41 -2.32 12.42
C GLU A 123 3.43 -3.03 11.52
N LYS A 124 4.34 -2.27 10.90
CA LYS A 124 5.43 -2.85 10.13
C LYS A 124 6.75 -2.72 10.85
N GLN A 125 7.44 -3.86 10.93
CA GLN A 125 8.83 -3.90 11.34
C GLN A 125 9.72 -4.04 10.10
N SER A 126 10.52 -3.01 9.83
CA SER A 126 11.46 -3.00 8.71
C SER A 126 12.85 -3.41 9.20
N PHE A 127 13.42 -4.46 8.59
CA PHE A 127 14.79 -4.89 8.85
C PHE A 127 15.67 -4.60 7.62
N LYS A 128 16.81 -3.95 7.83
CA LYS A 128 17.86 -3.89 6.80
C LYS A 128 18.69 -5.17 6.87
N LEU A 129 18.53 -6.05 5.89
CA LEU A 129 19.40 -7.22 5.77
C LEU A 129 20.78 -6.75 5.28
N ASN A 130 21.82 -6.93 6.09
CA ASN A 130 23.20 -6.60 5.70
C ASN A 130 23.76 -7.70 4.78
N GLU A 131 24.59 -7.35 3.79
CA GLU A 131 25.12 -8.30 2.78
C GLU A 131 25.91 -9.47 3.38
N ARG A 132 26.44 -9.32 4.60
CA ARG A 132 27.11 -10.42 5.33
C ARG A 132 26.17 -11.57 5.69
N GLN A 133 24.86 -11.32 5.82
CA GLN A 133 23.85 -12.33 6.14
C GLN A 133 23.53 -13.25 4.93
N ARG A 134 23.93 -12.88 3.70
CA ARG A 134 23.78 -13.72 2.50
C ARG A 134 24.78 -14.88 2.44
N ARG A 135 25.87 -14.83 3.22
CA ARG A 135 26.84 -15.94 3.32
C ARG A 135 26.44 -16.88 4.47
N GLY A 136 25.25 -17.46 4.38
CA GLY A 136 24.87 -18.62 5.18
C GLY A 136 25.50 -19.88 4.61
N THR A 137 26.62 -20.31 5.20
CA THR A 137 27.12 -21.70 5.29
C THR A 137 26.80 -22.65 4.12
N GLY A 138 27.55 -22.55 3.03
CA GLY A 138 27.73 -23.64 2.07
C GLY A 138 29.08 -24.31 2.32
N VAL A 139 29.20 -25.12 3.37
CA VAL A 139 30.33 -26.07 3.52
C VAL A 139 29.87 -27.38 2.87
N TYR A 140 30.16 -27.55 1.57
CA TYR A 140 30.22 -28.87 0.97
C TYR A 140 31.66 -29.36 1.14
N ASN A 141 31.90 -30.18 2.16
CA ASN A 141 33.10 -31.00 2.20
C ASN A 141 32.85 -32.22 1.30
N ASN A 142 33.71 -32.37 0.30
CA ASN A 142 33.89 -33.59 -0.49
C ASN A 142 34.91 -34.50 0.22
#